data_AF-A0A9C9GPY7-F1
#
_entry.id   AF-A0A9C9GPY7-F1
#
_cell.length_a   1.000
_cell.length_b   1.000
_cell.length_c   1.000
_cell.angle_alpha   90.00
_cell.angle_beta   90.00
_cell.angle_gamma   90.00
#
_symmetry.space_group_name_H-M   'P 1'
#
loop_
_entity.id
_entity.type
_entity.pdbx_description
1 polymer ?
#
loop_
_entity_poly.entity_id
_entity_poly.type
_entity_poly.pdbx_seq_one_letter_code
_entity_poly.pdbx_strand_id
1 'polypeptide(L)'
;MQNRWITVSDKAVVRLTVLALLKRNVMALLLILSGVSVILSVIPGCSYVQPVKTQPGILPVADNDDMPSALTDLMVQADQQYMKGEYQAALSTLERALRIKPRYPEVWSRMAQVYASQGDTKQAQQHAERSNSFIKNNDSLKAFNQKFIDASQP
;
A
#
# COMPACT_ATOMS: atom_id res chain seq x y z
N MET A 1 -15.50 61.70 55.57
CA MET A 1 -14.38 61.95 54.65
C MET A 1 -13.32 60.88 54.87
N GLN A 2 -12.76 60.39 53.75
CA GLN A 2 -11.42 59.80 53.60
C GLN A 2 -11.14 58.32 53.94
N ASN A 3 -10.67 57.64 52.87
CA ASN A 3 -9.64 56.58 52.79
C ASN A 3 -10.19 55.15 52.56
N ARG A 4 -9.70 54.34 51.63
CA ARG A 4 -8.49 54.39 50.79
C ARG A 4 -8.66 53.38 49.65
N TRP A 5 -8.24 53.78 48.46
CA TRP A 5 -8.06 53.00 47.23
C TRP A 5 -7.60 51.55 47.46
N ILE A 6 -8.48 50.58 47.23
CA ILE A 6 -8.08 49.18 46.96
C ILE A 6 -8.26 48.97 45.46
N THR A 7 -7.16 48.57 44.88
CA THR A 7 -6.74 48.73 43.49
C THR A 7 -7.56 47.90 42.50
N VAL A 8 -7.88 48.49 41.34
CA VAL A 8 -8.39 47.80 40.13
C VAL A 8 -7.47 46.65 39.68
N SER A 9 -6.22 46.63 40.14
CA SER A 9 -5.21 45.60 39.86
C SER A 9 -5.52 44.18 40.35
N ASP A 10 -6.42 44.00 41.34
CA ASP A 10 -6.59 42.70 41.99
C ASP A 10 -7.29 41.66 41.08
N LYS A 11 -8.34 42.08 40.36
CA LYS A 11 -9.09 41.16 39.48
C LYS A 11 -8.29 40.71 38.26
N ALA A 12 -7.43 41.59 37.73
CA ALA A 12 -6.58 41.28 36.59
C ALA A 12 -5.42 40.37 37.01
N VAL A 13 -4.78 40.66 38.15
CA VAL A 13 -3.69 39.82 38.69
C VAL A 13 -4.21 38.44 39.09
N VAL A 14 -5.37 38.33 39.75
CA VAL A 14 -6.00 37.03 40.07
C VAL A 14 -6.38 36.26 38.80
N ARG A 15 -6.93 36.92 37.78
CA ARG A 15 -7.24 36.25 36.50
C ARG A 15 -5.98 35.78 35.78
N LEU A 16 -4.91 36.58 35.78
CA LEU A 16 -3.64 36.22 35.15
C LEU A 16 -2.92 35.10 35.91
N THR A 17 -2.94 35.10 37.25
CA THR A 17 -2.34 34.04 38.07
C THR A 17 -3.14 32.74 37.96
N VAL A 18 -4.47 32.79 37.97
CA VAL A 18 -5.33 31.59 37.76
C VAL A 18 -5.14 31.02 36.36
N LEU A 19 -5.10 31.85 35.31
CA LEU A 19 -4.83 31.40 33.94
C LEU A 19 -3.43 30.81 33.78
N ALA A 20 -2.42 31.38 34.45
CA ALA A 20 -1.06 30.83 34.45
C ALA A 20 -0.98 29.49 35.19
N LEU A 21 -1.70 29.34 36.32
CA LEU A 21 -1.77 28.06 37.05
C LEU A 21 -2.50 26.99 36.25
N LEU A 22 -3.60 27.35 35.58
CA LEU A 22 -4.37 26.45 34.71
C LEU A 22 -3.52 25.95 33.53
N LYS A 23 -2.81 26.86 32.85
CA LYS A 23 -1.92 26.51 31.74
C LYS A 23 -0.74 25.63 32.18
N ARG A 24 -0.19 25.85 33.38
CA ARG A 24 0.92 25.05 33.93
C ARG A 24 0.50 23.62 34.26
N ASN A 25 -0.68 23.42 34.85
CA ASN A 25 -1.20 22.07 35.12
C ASN A 25 -1.64 21.32 33.85
N VAL A 26 -2.19 22.03 32.84
CA VAL A 26 -2.56 21.42 31.56
C VAL A 26 -1.32 20.99 30.76
N MET A 27 -0.25 21.80 30.74
CA MET A 27 1.01 21.42 30.11
C MET A 27 1.70 20.24 30.82
N ALA A 28 1.63 20.18 32.16
CA ALA A 28 2.13 19.03 32.91
C ALA A 28 1.33 17.74 32.61
N LEU A 29 0.01 17.84 32.41
CA LEU A 29 -0.84 16.69 32.04
C LEU A 29 -0.55 16.17 30.61
N LEU A 30 -0.17 17.06 29.68
CA LEU A 30 0.14 16.71 28.30
C LEU A 30 1.51 16.03 28.12
N LEU A 31 2.44 16.18 29.06
CA LEU A 31 3.76 15.54 29.02
C LEU A 31 3.81 14.12 29.61
N ILE A 32 2.74 13.68 30.30
CA ILE A 32 2.67 12.34 30.93
C ILE A 32 2.06 11.30 29.98
N LEU A 33 1.47 11.72 28.86
CA LEU A 33 0.85 10.82 27.87
C LEU A 33 1.81 10.31 26.77
N SER A 34 3.05 10.80 26.70
CA SER A 34 4.06 10.26 25.76
C SER A 34 4.88 9.09 26.35
N GLY A 35 4.51 8.61 27.55
CA GLY A 35 5.36 7.76 28.39
C GLY A 35 4.87 6.34 28.66
N VAL A 36 3.94 5.79 27.87
CA VAL A 36 3.66 4.34 27.93
C VAL A 36 4.39 3.66 26.78
N SER A 37 5.64 3.32 27.05
CA SER A 37 6.39 2.32 26.28
C SER A 37 5.53 1.09 26.12
N VAL A 38 5.10 0.82 24.88
CA VAL A 38 4.63 -0.50 24.48
C VAL A 38 5.84 -1.42 24.55
N ILE A 39 6.00 -2.11 25.67
CA ILE A 39 6.82 -3.32 25.76
C ILE A 39 5.99 -4.42 25.09
N LEU A 40 6.17 -4.62 23.79
CA LEU A 40 5.84 -5.91 23.19
C LEU A 40 7.15 -6.66 22.97
N SER A 41 7.40 -7.61 23.87
CA SER A 41 8.41 -8.64 23.72
C SER A 41 8.32 -9.26 22.32
N VAL A 42 9.36 -9.05 21.52
CA VAL A 42 9.59 -9.78 20.27
C VAL A 42 9.78 -11.24 20.66
N ILE A 43 8.79 -12.08 20.39
CA ILE A 43 8.94 -13.53 20.39
C ILE A 43 9.70 -13.87 19.11
N PRO A 44 10.98 -14.32 19.16
CA PRO A 44 11.66 -14.78 17.97
C PRO A 44 11.17 -16.22 17.72
N GLY A 45 10.19 -16.37 16.83
CA GLY A 45 9.68 -17.70 16.49
C GLY A 45 8.31 -17.78 15.85
N CYS A 46 7.54 -16.68 15.80
CA CYS A 46 6.35 -16.63 14.96
C CYS A 46 6.71 -15.83 13.71
N SER A 47 7.05 -16.50 12.61
CA SER A 47 7.01 -15.89 11.29
C SER A 47 5.57 -15.45 11.08
N TYR A 48 5.31 -14.16 11.24
CA TYR A 48 4.02 -13.57 10.90
C TYR A 48 3.85 -13.75 9.40
N VAL A 49 3.07 -14.77 9.01
CA VAL A 49 2.55 -14.89 7.65
C VAL A 49 1.69 -13.64 7.47
N GLN A 50 2.25 -12.63 6.81
CA GLN A 50 1.50 -11.43 6.48
C GLN A 50 0.29 -11.91 5.67
N PRO A 51 -0.95 -11.58 6.07
CA PRO A 51 -2.09 -11.80 5.19
C PRO A 51 -1.79 -11.05 3.90
N VAL A 52 -1.82 -11.74 2.76
CA VAL A 52 -1.68 -11.11 1.43
C VAL A 52 -2.72 -10.01 1.37
N LYS A 53 -2.27 -8.75 1.52
CA LYS A 53 -3.13 -7.59 1.39
C LYS A 53 -3.61 -7.60 -0.05
N THR A 54 -4.88 -7.89 -0.27
CA THR A 54 -5.54 -7.62 -1.55
C THR A 54 -5.41 -6.12 -1.82
N GLN A 55 -4.40 -5.77 -2.59
CA GLN A 55 -4.19 -4.41 -3.03
C GLN A 55 -5.27 -4.09 -4.07
N PRO A 56 -6.12 -3.08 -3.82
CA PRO A 56 -7.18 -2.73 -4.74
C PRO A 56 -6.56 -2.26 -6.06
N GLY A 57 -6.82 -3.01 -7.15
CA GLY A 57 -6.30 -2.74 -8.50
C GLY A 57 -5.21 -3.69 -8.99
N ILE A 58 -4.72 -4.59 -8.13
CA ILE A 58 -3.75 -5.62 -8.52
C ILE A 58 -4.50 -6.88 -8.95
N LEU A 59 -4.00 -7.49 -10.03
CA LEU A 59 -4.45 -8.76 -10.58
C LEU A 59 -4.87 -9.78 -9.51
N PRO A 60 -5.93 -10.57 -9.77
CA PRO A 60 -6.29 -11.68 -8.89
C PRO A 60 -5.09 -12.62 -8.76
N VAL A 61 -4.57 -12.76 -7.54
CA VAL A 61 -3.51 -13.72 -7.23
C VAL A 61 -4.06 -15.11 -7.48
N ALA A 62 -3.36 -15.89 -8.29
CA ALA A 62 -3.81 -17.23 -8.65
C ALA A 62 -3.70 -18.19 -7.47
N ASP A 63 -4.69 -19.08 -7.41
CA ASP A 63 -4.88 -20.10 -6.40
C ASP A 63 -3.93 -21.30 -6.65
N ASN A 64 -2.61 -21.05 -6.62
CA ASN A 64 -1.59 -22.08 -6.81
C ASN A 64 -0.60 -22.06 -5.64
N ASP A 65 -0.72 -23.03 -4.73
CA ASP A 65 0.12 -23.19 -3.53
C ASP A 65 1.61 -23.45 -3.84
N ASP A 66 1.97 -23.77 -5.08
CA ASP A 66 3.33 -24.14 -5.53
C ASP A 66 4.14 -22.98 -6.14
N MET A 67 3.85 -21.72 -5.80
CA MET A 67 4.60 -20.58 -6.34
C MET A 67 5.98 -20.44 -5.68
N PRO A 68 7.11 -20.47 -6.43
CA PRO A 68 8.42 -20.21 -5.84
C PRO A 68 8.48 -18.80 -5.23
N SER A 69 9.02 -18.66 -4.02
CA SER A 69 9.11 -17.37 -3.33
C SER A 69 9.76 -16.28 -4.17
N ALA A 70 10.84 -16.61 -4.89
CA ALA A 70 11.53 -15.67 -5.78
C ALA A 70 10.65 -15.17 -6.94
N LEU A 71 9.70 -15.98 -7.43
CA LEU A 71 8.73 -15.55 -8.44
C LEU A 71 7.73 -14.56 -7.82
N THR A 72 7.21 -14.88 -6.64
CA THR A 72 6.32 -14.01 -5.87
C THR A 72 6.96 -12.65 -5.60
N ASP A 73 8.20 -12.63 -5.14
CA ASP A 73 8.93 -11.39 -4.83
C ASP A 73 9.10 -10.49 -6.06
N LEU A 74 9.42 -11.09 -7.23
CA LEU A 74 9.51 -10.35 -8.48
C LEU A 74 8.16 -9.80 -8.92
N MET A 75 7.08 -10.56 -8.77
CA MET A 75 5.74 -10.08 -9.11
C MET A 75 5.31 -8.93 -8.20
N VAL A 76 5.55 -9.04 -6.88
CA VAL A 76 5.29 -7.96 -5.91
C VAL A 76 6.14 -6.72 -6.23
N GLN A 77 7.41 -6.90 -6.58
CA GLN A 77 8.29 -5.80 -6.98
C GLN A 77 7.77 -5.10 -8.25
N ALA A 78 7.39 -5.87 -9.27
CA ALA A 78 6.84 -5.34 -10.52
C ALA A 78 5.54 -4.55 -10.28
N ASP A 79 4.69 -5.05 -9.40
CA ASP A 79 3.45 -4.36 -9.03
C ASP A 79 3.71 -3.02 -8.34
N GLN A 80 4.68 -2.98 -7.43
CA GLN A 80 5.08 -1.73 -6.80
C GLN A 80 5.63 -0.72 -7.81
N GLN A 81 6.43 -1.18 -8.77
CA GLN A 81 6.94 -0.34 -9.87
C GLN A 81 5.80 0.18 -10.74
N TYR A 82 4.87 -0.68 -11.13
CA TYR A 82 3.68 -0.31 -11.88
C TYR A 82 2.84 0.75 -11.14
N MET A 83 2.62 0.58 -9.83
CA MET A 83 1.87 1.56 -9.01
C MET A 83 2.57 2.91 -8.87
N LYS A 84 3.89 2.96 -9.07
CA LYS A 84 4.67 4.20 -9.14
C LYS A 84 4.70 4.82 -10.54
N GLY A 85 4.09 4.17 -11.54
CA GLY A 85 4.17 4.56 -12.95
C GLY A 85 5.50 4.19 -13.62
N GLU A 86 6.35 3.40 -12.96
CA GLU A 86 7.65 2.95 -13.47
C GLU A 86 7.47 1.76 -14.42
N TYR A 87 6.71 1.94 -15.51
CA TYR A 87 6.28 0.83 -16.39
C TYR A 87 7.45 0.02 -16.98
N GLN A 88 8.54 0.67 -17.37
CA GLN A 88 9.70 0.02 -17.96
C GLN A 88 10.44 -0.83 -16.92
N ALA A 89 10.54 -0.34 -15.69
CA ALA A 89 11.10 -1.10 -14.58
C ALA A 89 10.21 -2.32 -14.27
N ALA A 90 8.89 -2.13 -14.25
CA ALA A 90 7.93 -3.21 -14.05
C ALA A 90 8.08 -4.32 -15.11
N LEU A 91 8.15 -3.96 -16.39
CA LEU A 91 8.36 -4.91 -17.50
C LEU A 91 9.68 -5.68 -17.34
N SER A 92 10.79 -4.98 -17.08
CA SER A 92 12.09 -5.62 -16.82
C SER A 92 12.03 -6.60 -15.64
N THR A 93 11.32 -6.26 -14.57
CA THR A 93 11.12 -7.17 -13.42
C THR A 93 10.26 -8.38 -13.80
N LEU A 94 9.22 -8.20 -14.62
CA LEU A 94 8.37 -9.28 -15.11
C LEU A 94 9.11 -10.22 -16.08
N GLU A 95 10.01 -9.70 -16.91
CA GLU A 95 10.88 -10.53 -17.75
C GLU A 95 11.79 -11.42 -16.90
N ARG A 96 12.32 -10.90 -15.79
CA ARG A 96 13.06 -11.70 -14.81
C ARG A 96 12.18 -12.80 -14.22
N ALA A 97 10.92 -12.51 -13.92
CA ALA A 97 9.95 -13.51 -13.45
C ALA A 97 9.70 -14.61 -14.50
N LEU A 98 9.60 -14.26 -15.79
CA LEU A 98 9.48 -15.23 -16.88
C LEU A 98 10.71 -16.13 -17.02
N ARG A 99 11.90 -15.68 -16.64
CA ARG A 99 13.09 -16.56 -16.61
C ARG A 99 13.00 -17.66 -15.55
N ILE A 100 12.22 -17.45 -14.48
CA ILE A 100 11.97 -18.46 -13.44
C ILE A 100 10.87 -19.43 -13.92
N LYS A 101 9.74 -18.89 -14.40
CA LYS A 101 8.61 -19.68 -14.93
C LYS A 101 8.13 -19.07 -16.25
N PRO A 102 8.59 -19.58 -17.42
CA PRO A 102 8.26 -18.98 -18.72
C PRO A 102 6.77 -19.06 -19.11
N ARG A 103 6.04 -20.00 -18.50
CA ARG A 103 4.63 -20.30 -18.83
C ARG A 103 3.70 -19.97 -17.66
N TYR A 104 4.01 -18.91 -16.92
CA TYR A 104 3.19 -18.48 -15.78
C TYR A 104 2.15 -17.43 -16.23
N PRO A 105 0.85 -17.77 -16.30
CA PRO A 105 -0.18 -16.89 -16.87
C PRO A 105 -0.24 -15.50 -16.24
N GLU A 106 -0.03 -15.41 -14.94
CA GLU A 106 -0.18 -14.19 -14.15
C GLU A 106 0.89 -13.17 -14.52
N VAL A 107 2.12 -13.62 -14.83
CA VAL A 107 3.20 -12.73 -15.27
C VAL A 107 2.87 -12.13 -16.63
N TRP A 108 2.37 -12.94 -17.57
CA TRP A 108 1.91 -12.46 -18.88
C TRP A 108 0.75 -11.46 -18.75
N SER A 109 -0.16 -11.70 -17.81
CA SER A 109 -1.29 -10.80 -17.53
C SER A 109 -0.84 -9.46 -16.90
N ARG A 110 0.16 -9.48 -16.00
CA ARG A 110 0.82 -8.27 -15.49
C ARG A 110 1.43 -7.45 -16.61
N MET A 111 2.14 -8.10 -17.55
CA MET A 111 2.69 -7.40 -18.72
C MET A 111 1.58 -6.75 -19.55
N ALA A 112 0.46 -7.45 -19.78
CA ALA A 112 -0.69 -6.89 -20.49
C ALA A 112 -1.24 -5.63 -19.81
N GLN A 113 -1.39 -5.65 -18.49
CA GLN A 113 -1.82 -4.49 -17.71
C GLN A 113 -0.83 -3.32 -17.83
N VAL A 114 0.47 -3.59 -17.75
CA VAL A 114 1.50 -2.56 -17.88
C VAL A 114 1.42 -1.90 -19.27
N TYR A 115 1.37 -2.67 -20.35
CA TYR A 115 1.25 -2.13 -21.71
C TYR A 115 -0.05 -1.35 -21.93
N ALA A 116 -1.16 -1.83 -21.37
CA ALA A 116 -2.43 -1.11 -21.43
C ALA A 116 -2.32 0.27 -20.75
N SER A 117 -1.65 0.35 -19.60
CA SER A 117 -1.41 1.64 -18.92
C SER A 117 -0.45 2.56 -19.67
N GLN A 118 0.40 2.02 -20.54
CA GLN A 118 1.21 2.80 -21.46
C GLN A 118 0.44 3.26 -22.71
N GLY A 119 -0.81 2.80 -22.89
CA GLY A 119 -1.63 3.06 -24.08
C GLY A 119 -1.33 2.13 -25.25
N ASP A 120 -0.44 1.15 -25.10
CA ASP A 120 -0.16 0.15 -26.13
C ASP A 120 -1.17 -1.00 -26.05
N THR A 121 -2.35 -0.77 -26.61
CA THR A 121 -3.45 -1.76 -26.60
C THR A 121 -3.13 -3.01 -27.41
N LYS A 122 -2.25 -2.90 -28.42
CA LYS A 122 -1.82 -4.06 -29.23
C LYS A 122 -0.93 -5.00 -28.43
N GLN A 123 0.07 -4.48 -27.74
CA GLN A 123 0.91 -5.29 -26.86
C GLN A 123 0.09 -5.84 -25.69
N ALA A 124 -0.81 -5.03 -25.11
CA ALA A 124 -1.70 -5.49 -24.05
C ALA A 124 -2.51 -6.72 -24.47
N GLN A 125 -3.14 -6.68 -25.64
CA GLN A 125 -3.87 -7.81 -26.21
C GLN A 125 -2.97 -9.04 -26.38
N GLN A 126 -1.82 -8.90 -27.03
CA GLN A 126 -0.92 -10.04 -27.30
C GLN A 126 -0.49 -10.75 -26.01
N HIS A 127 -0.15 -9.98 -24.97
CA HIS A 127 0.24 -10.54 -23.68
C HIS A 127 -0.95 -11.17 -22.93
N ALA A 128 -2.16 -10.61 -23.06
CA ALA A 128 -3.38 -11.18 -22.50
C ALA A 128 -3.77 -12.52 -23.17
N GLU A 129 -3.66 -12.62 -24.49
CA GLU A 129 -3.87 -13.86 -25.24
C GLU A 129 -2.82 -14.91 -24.87
N ARG A 130 -1.56 -14.48 -24.73
CA ARG A 130 -0.47 -15.35 -24.27
C ARG A 130 -0.74 -15.89 -22.88
N SER A 131 -1.20 -15.04 -21.96
CA SER A 131 -1.64 -15.44 -20.62
C SER A 131 -2.74 -16.50 -20.70
N ASN A 132 -3.81 -16.24 -21.46
CA ASN A 132 -4.93 -17.18 -21.64
C ASN A 132 -4.49 -18.55 -22.18
N SER A 133 -3.48 -18.61 -23.04
CA SER A 133 -2.95 -19.88 -23.59
C SER A 133 -2.31 -20.81 -22.52
N PHE A 134 -1.98 -20.28 -21.34
CA PHE A 134 -1.38 -21.05 -20.25
C PHE A 134 -2.35 -21.29 -19.08
N ILE A 135 -3.53 -20.66 -19.07
CA ILE A 135 -4.52 -20.84 -18.01
C ILE A 135 -5.18 -22.21 -18.13
N LYS A 136 -5.11 -23.02 -17.06
CA LYS A 136 -5.86 -24.27 -16.95
C LYS A 136 -7.23 -24.05 -16.32
N ASN A 137 -7.25 -23.54 -15.09
CA ASN A 137 -8.48 -23.31 -14.32
C ASN A 137 -8.34 -22.00 -13.50
N ASN A 138 -8.57 -20.86 -14.16
CA ASN A 138 -8.57 -19.55 -13.51
C ASN A 138 -9.44 -18.59 -14.34
N ASP A 139 -10.75 -18.71 -14.19
CA ASP A 139 -11.70 -17.92 -14.98
C ASP A 139 -11.67 -16.44 -14.60
N SER A 140 -11.33 -16.10 -13.35
CA SER A 140 -11.09 -14.72 -12.93
C SER A 140 -9.94 -14.07 -13.72
N LEU A 141 -8.85 -14.80 -13.95
CA LEU A 141 -7.73 -14.29 -14.74
C LEU A 141 -8.07 -14.21 -16.23
N LYS A 142 -8.85 -15.15 -16.78
CA LYS A 142 -9.36 -15.04 -18.16
C LYS A 142 -10.24 -13.80 -18.33
N ALA A 143 -11.18 -13.58 -17.41
CA ALA A 143 -12.06 -12.42 -17.42
C ALA A 143 -11.29 -11.10 -17.26
N PHE A 144 -10.21 -11.11 -16.47
CA PHE A 144 -9.31 -9.98 -16.39
C PHE A 144 -8.62 -9.71 -17.74
N ASN A 145 -8.04 -10.75 -18.36
CA ASN A 145 -7.37 -10.66 -19.66
C ASN A 145 -8.31 -10.19 -20.77
N GLN A 146 -9.58 -10.59 -20.72
CA GLN A 146 -10.58 -10.24 -21.73
C GLN A 146 -10.70 -8.72 -21.93
N LYS A 147 -10.54 -7.94 -20.87
CA LYS A 147 -10.60 -6.46 -20.93
C LYS A 147 -9.57 -5.86 -21.88
N PHE A 148 -8.39 -6.46 -21.99
CA PHE A 148 -7.34 -5.99 -22.90
C PHE A 148 -7.55 -6.50 -24.32
N ILE A 149 -8.15 -7.68 -24.46
CA ILE A 149 -8.50 -8.25 -25.77
C ILE A 149 -9.60 -7.40 -26.40
N ASP A 150 -10.64 -7.06 -25.64
CA ASP A 150 -11.76 -6.24 -26.12
C ASP A 150 -11.33 -4.80 -26.43
N ALA A 151 -10.45 -4.21 -25.62
CA ALA A 151 -9.96 -2.85 -25.80
C ALA A 151 -9.13 -2.63 -27.09
N SER A 152 -8.74 -3.69 -27.77
CA SER A 152 -8.00 -3.66 -29.03
C SER A 152 -8.88 -3.78 -30.28
N GLN A 153 -10.16 -4.10 -30.11
CA GLN A 153 -11.11 -4.24 -31.21
C GLN A 153 -11.58 -2.84 -31.67
N PRO A 154 -11.65 -2.58 -33.00
CA PRO A 154 -12.06 -1.30 -33.56
C PRO A 154 -13.56 -1.00 -33.39
#